data_AF-A0A8T4K3R4-F1
#
_entry.id   AF-A0A8T4K3R4-F1
#
_cell.length_a   1.000
_cell.length_b   1.000
_cell.length_c   1.000
_cell.angle_alpha   90.00
_cell.angle_beta   90.00
_cell.angle_gamma   90.00
#
_symmetry.space_group_name_H-M   'P 1'
#
loop_
_entity.id
_entity.type
_entity.pdbx_description
1 polymer ?
#
loop_
_entity_poly.entity_id
_entity_poly.type
_entity_poly.pdbx_seq_one_letter_code
_entity_poly.pdbx_strand_id
1 'polypeptide(L)'
;MEMTPTPHIEAKSGEIAESILLPGDPLRAKMIAETFFTDPVQFNATRNMLGFTGTYKGKRISVMGTGMGCPSMGIYSHELIHGYGVKRLIRVGTAGAMRKDVKVRDLIFAMGACAATDYVRQFGLPGDFACICSFPLLKKAVEAAEAAGLPYHVGNVMTSDLFYTPEKSRHQGLSFADMGVLAAEMETAALYANAALAGAEALTICTISDSMVTGESTTAKERETSFLDMIRVALEIS
;
A
#
# COMPACT_ATOMS: atom_id res chain seq x y z
N MET A 1 29.14 4.01 -7.21
CA MET A 1 28.34 4.93 -8.05
C MET A 1 27.18 5.39 -7.19
N GLU A 2 26.89 6.69 -7.16
CA GLU A 2 25.64 7.17 -6.58
C GLU A 2 24.48 6.48 -7.32
N MET A 3 23.58 5.84 -6.56
CA MET A 3 22.40 5.17 -7.10
C MET A 3 21.28 6.16 -7.45
N THR A 4 21.49 7.47 -7.25
CA THR A 4 20.51 8.53 -7.43
C THR A 4 21.02 9.61 -8.40
N PRO A 5 20.19 10.12 -9.33
CA PRO A 5 18.81 9.70 -9.60
C PRO A 5 18.76 8.29 -10.22
N THR A 6 17.60 7.63 -10.11
CA THR A 6 17.34 6.31 -10.71
C THR A 6 16.61 6.47 -12.05
N PRO A 7 16.47 5.41 -12.86
CA PRO A 7 15.69 5.49 -14.10
C PRO A 7 14.19 5.79 -13.92
N HIS A 8 13.62 5.59 -12.73
CA HIS A 8 12.18 5.77 -12.46
C HIS A 8 11.87 6.89 -11.47
N ILE A 9 12.87 7.40 -10.75
CA ILE A 9 12.77 8.48 -9.77
C ILE A 9 13.91 9.48 -10.04
N GLU A 10 13.56 10.71 -10.43
CA GLU A 10 14.54 11.75 -10.80
C GLU A 10 15.06 12.56 -9.60
N ALA A 11 14.60 12.22 -8.39
CA ALA A 11 14.98 12.90 -7.17
C ALA A 11 16.49 12.82 -6.91
N LYS A 12 17.00 13.87 -6.27
CA LYS A 12 18.36 13.89 -5.73
C LYS A 12 18.38 13.28 -4.33
N SER A 13 19.56 12.83 -3.92
CA SER A 13 19.77 12.37 -2.54
C SER A 13 19.33 13.44 -1.54
N GLY A 14 18.57 13.04 -0.52
CA GLY A 14 18.00 13.92 0.49
C GLY A 14 16.65 14.55 0.13
N GLU A 15 16.14 14.47 -1.10
CA GLU A 15 14.83 15.05 -1.47
C GLU A 15 13.63 14.20 -0.99
N ILE A 16 13.87 12.92 -0.70
CA ILE A 16 12.87 11.97 -0.17
C ILE A 16 13.09 11.79 1.35
N ALA A 17 12.01 11.68 2.12
CA ALA A 17 12.03 11.45 3.56
C ALA A 17 12.22 9.97 3.90
N GLU A 18 12.63 9.66 5.13
CA GLU A 18 12.78 8.26 5.58
C GLU A 18 11.45 7.50 5.70
N SER A 19 10.32 8.21 5.73
CA SER A 19 8.96 7.67 5.76
C SER A 19 8.17 8.15 4.54
N ILE A 20 7.53 7.23 3.84
CA ILE A 20 6.79 7.51 2.62
C ILE A 20 5.43 6.81 2.57
N LEU A 21 4.41 7.55 2.14
CA LEU A 21 3.10 7.01 1.78
C LEU A 21 3.07 6.63 0.30
N LEU A 22 2.48 5.48 -0.01
CA LEU A 22 2.52 4.87 -1.34
C LEU A 22 1.11 4.54 -1.86
N PRO A 23 0.32 5.53 -2.32
CA PRO A 23 -0.86 5.25 -3.13
C PRO A 23 -0.47 4.68 -4.50
N GLY A 24 -1.36 3.88 -5.10
CA GLY A 24 -1.16 3.43 -6.49
C GLY A 24 -1.28 4.58 -7.50
N ASP A 25 -2.25 5.47 -7.31
CA ASP A 25 -2.54 6.58 -8.21
C ASP A 25 -1.65 7.81 -7.89
N PRO A 26 -0.87 8.34 -8.84
CA PRO A 26 -0.06 9.55 -8.63
C PRO A 26 -0.90 10.82 -8.38
N LEU A 27 -2.15 10.90 -8.88
CA LEU A 27 -3.03 12.03 -8.59
C LEU A 27 -3.48 12.02 -7.12
N ARG A 28 -3.57 10.83 -6.53
CA ARG A 28 -3.83 10.66 -5.10
C ARG A 28 -2.61 11.03 -4.26
N ALA A 29 -1.39 10.77 -4.72
CA ALA A 29 -0.19 11.29 -4.08
C ALA A 29 -0.19 12.83 -4.06
N LYS A 30 -0.53 13.46 -5.19
CA LYS A 30 -0.71 14.91 -5.28
C LYS A 30 -1.77 15.43 -4.33
N MET A 31 -2.95 14.81 -4.30
CA MET A 31 -4.03 15.20 -3.38
C MET A 31 -3.59 15.11 -1.91
N ILE A 32 -2.88 14.04 -1.52
CA ILE A 32 -2.37 13.89 -0.15
C ILE A 32 -1.40 15.03 0.18
N ALA A 33 -0.47 15.34 -0.72
CA ALA A 33 0.50 16.42 -0.53
C ALA A 33 -0.19 17.78 -0.38
N GLU A 34 -1.14 18.12 -1.26
CA GLU A 34 -1.85 19.40 -1.24
C GLU A 34 -2.80 19.55 -0.04
N THR A 35 -3.33 18.45 0.48
CA THR A 35 -4.32 18.46 1.56
C THR A 35 -3.69 18.40 2.95
N PHE A 36 -2.64 17.59 3.12
CA PHE A 36 -2.11 17.26 4.44
C PHE A 36 -0.73 17.84 4.72
N PHE A 37 0.08 18.18 3.71
CA PHE A 37 1.44 18.67 3.94
C PHE A 37 1.48 20.20 3.99
N THR A 38 2.33 20.71 4.86
CA THR A 38 2.87 22.07 4.78
C THR A 38 4.08 22.08 3.85
N ASP A 39 4.12 23.08 2.95
CA ASP A 39 5.18 23.30 1.96
C ASP A 39 5.57 22.06 1.13
N PRO A 40 4.60 21.37 0.47
CA PRO A 40 4.92 20.22 -0.36
C PRO A 40 5.79 20.61 -1.57
N VAL A 41 6.92 19.93 -1.74
CA VAL A 41 7.81 20.06 -2.90
C VAL A 41 7.76 18.78 -3.71
N GLN A 42 7.46 18.89 -5.01
CA GLN A 42 7.49 17.76 -5.93
C GLN A 42 8.93 17.34 -6.21
N PHE A 43 9.25 16.06 -5.97
CA PHE A 43 10.58 15.49 -6.24
C PHE A 43 10.62 14.57 -7.46
N ASN A 44 9.46 14.15 -7.98
CA ASN A 44 9.40 13.30 -9.17
C ASN A 44 8.17 13.59 -10.04
N ALA A 45 8.40 13.61 -11.35
CA ALA A 45 7.41 13.55 -12.40
C ALA A 45 7.73 12.48 -13.46
N THR A 46 8.84 11.75 -13.32
CA THR A 46 9.23 10.68 -14.25
C THR A 46 8.09 9.67 -14.42
N ARG A 47 7.71 9.40 -15.68
CA ARG A 47 6.57 8.53 -16.07
C ARG A 47 5.21 8.99 -15.51
N ASN A 48 5.08 10.28 -15.19
CA ASN A 48 3.95 10.84 -14.44
C ASN A 48 3.74 10.23 -13.06
N MET A 49 4.76 9.56 -12.49
CA MET A 49 4.68 9.00 -11.15
C MET A 49 5.00 10.07 -10.11
N LEU A 50 4.01 10.91 -9.84
CA LEU A 50 4.18 12.08 -9.00
C LEU A 50 4.61 11.69 -7.57
N GLY A 51 5.64 12.39 -7.08
CA GLY A 51 6.15 12.25 -5.73
C GLY A 51 6.39 13.62 -5.09
N PHE A 52 6.04 13.75 -3.82
CA PHE A 52 6.13 14.99 -3.05
C PHE A 52 6.72 14.74 -1.67
N THR A 53 7.49 15.69 -1.16
CA THR A 53 7.93 15.71 0.23
C THR A 53 7.46 17.00 0.88
N GLY A 54 6.92 16.90 2.09
CA GLY A 54 6.51 18.06 2.88
C GLY A 54 6.54 17.75 4.37
N THR A 55 5.84 18.56 5.15
CA THR A 55 5.78 18.40 6.61
C THR A 55 4.36 18.12 7.09
N TYR A 56 4.20 17.15 7.98
CA TYR A 56 2.95 16.90 8.71
C TYR A 56 3.24 16.86 10.21
N LYS A 57 2.61 17.75 10.99
CA LYS A 57 2.84 17.87 12.45
C LYS A 57 4.32 17.93 12.84
N GLY A 58 5.12 18.69 12.08
CA GLY A 58 6.57 18.84 12.30
C GLY A 58 7.43 17.68 11.82
N LYS A 59 6.85 16.59 11.30
CA LYS A 59 7.59 15.46 10.72
C LYS A 59 7.71 15.61 9.22
N ARG A 60 8.92 15.38 8.69
CA ARG A 60 9.17 15.32 7.25
C ARG A 60 8.70 13.97 6.70
N ILE A 61 7.75 14.01 5.76
CA ILE A 61 7.12 12.81 5.19
C ILE A 61 7.05 12.99 3.67
N SER A 62 7.24 11.89 2.94
CA SER A 62 7.04 11.84 1.50
C SER A 62 5.73 11.12 1.15
N VAL A 63 5.21 11.39 -0.05
CA VAL A 63 4.14 10.61 -0.67
C VAL A 63 4.44 10.45 -2.16
N MET A 64 4.23 9.26 -2.71
CA MET A 64 4.52 8.96 -4.11
C MET A 64 3.57 7.90 -4.68
N GLY A 65 3.16 8.10 -5.93
CA GLY A 65 2.42 7.07 -6.67
C GLY A 65 3.28 5.82 -6.91
N THR A 66 2.67 4.63 -7.01
CA THR A 66 3.41 3.40 -7.33
C THR A 66 2.93 2.68 -8.58
N GLY A 67 1.88 3.20 -9.24
CA GLY A 67 1.18 2.48 -10.31
C GLY A 67 0.40 1.29 -9.78
N MET A 68 0.14 0.33 -10.66
CA MET A 68 -0.65 -0.87 -10.37
C MET A 68 0.18 -2.14 -10.57
N GLY A 69 -0.01 -3.12 -9.69
CA GLY A 69 0.61 -4.43 -9.75
C GLY A 69 1.98 -4.54 -9.08
N CYS A 70 2.32 -5.77 -8.68
CA CYS A 70 3.58 -6.12 -8.05
C CYS A 70 4.83 -5.67 -8.81
N PRO A 71 4.94 -5.80 -10.15
CA PRO A 71 6.12 -5.32 -10.86
C PRO A 71 6.35 -3.80 -10.73
N SER A 72 5.27 -3.01 -10.76
CA SER A 72 5.36 -1.54 -10.62
C SER A 72 5.76 -1.16 -9.19
N MET A 73 5.03 -1.68 -8.19
CA MET A 73 5.38 -1.48 -6.77
C MET A 73 6.81 -1.94 -6.46
N GLY A 74 7.23 -3.06 -7.05
CA GLY A 74 8.55 -3.64 -6.90
C GLY A 74 9.67 -2.68 -7.31
N ILE A 75 9.52 -2.00 -8.45
CA ILE A 75 10.50 -0.99 -8.92
C ILE A 75 10.62 0.15 -7.91
N TYR A 76 9.49 0.79 -7.58
CA TYR A 76 9.52 2.00 -6.75
C TYR A 76 9.97 1.68 -5.32
N SER A 77 9.46 0.64 -4.69
CA SER A 77 9.87 0.26 -3.33
C SER A 77 11.36 -0.11 -3.27
N HIS A 78 11.88 -0.83 -4.26
CA HIS A 78 13.31 -1.17 -4.35
C HIS A 78 14.18 0.09 -4.44
N GLU A 79 13.86 0.99 -5.37
CA GLU A 79 14.63 2.23 -5.56
C GLU A 79 14.54 3.16 -4.35
N LEU A 80 13.37 3.29 -3.74
CA LEU A 80 13.17 4.08 -2.52
C LEU A 80 14.05 3.58 -1.37
N ILE A 81 14.11 2.27 -1.15
CA ILE A 81 14.91 1.68 -0.06
C ILE A 81 16.41 1.79 -0.36
N HIS A 82 16.84 1.32 -1.53
CA HIS A 82 18.27 1.16 -1.83
C HIS A 82 18.92 2.42 -2.40
N GLY A 83 18.18 3.23 -3.17
CA GLY A 83 18.66 4.48 -3.74
C GLY A 83 18.52 5.65 -2.78
N TYR A 84 17.37 5.76 -2.09
CA TYR A 84 17.00 6.94 -1.32
C TYR A 84 17.00 6.73 0.21
N GLY A 85 17.31 5.53 0.70
CA GLY A 85 17.44 5.25 2.13
C GLY A 85 16.11 5.32 2.89
N VAL A 86 14.98 5.12 2.21
CA VAL A 86 13.67 5.06 2.85
C VAL A 86 13.61 3.85 3.79
N LYS A 87 13.14 4.08 5.01
CA LYS A 87 13.07 3.06 6.07
C LYS A 87 11.65 2.59 6.36
N ARG A 88 10.64 3.43 6.09
CA ARG A 88 9.23 3.16 6.37
C ARG A 88 8.38 3.41 5.14
N LEU A 89 7.69 2.38 4.67
CA LEU A 89 6.89 2.39 3.45
C LEU A 89 5.45 2.01 3.77
N ILE A 90 4.53 2.97 3.72
CA ILE A 90 3.13 2.75 4.07
C ILE A 90 2.28 2.83 2.80
N ARG A 91 1.84 1.68 2.30
CA ARG A 91 0.90 1.65 1.19
C ARG A 91 -0.50 2.06 1.67
N VAL A 92 -1.11 2.98 0.94
CA VAL A 92 -2.46 3.48 1.19
C VAL A 92 -3.33 3.27 -0.05
N GLY A 93 -4.14 2.22 -0.02
CA GLY A 93 -4.83 1.71 -1.20
C GLY A 93 -6.33 1.53 -1.03
N THR A 94 -6.96 1.04 -2.09
CA THR A 94 -8.32 0.51 -2.05
C THR A 94 -8.27 -1.00 -2.28
N ALA A 95 -9.26 -1.72 -1.76
CA ALA A 95 -9.37 -3.17 -1.94
C ALA A 95 -10.82 -3.60 -2.08
N GLY A 96 -11.03 -4.75 -2.73
CA GLY A 96 -12.35 -5.38 -2.84
C GLY A 96 -12.56 -6.40 -1.72
N ALA A 97 -13.66 -6.28 -0.97
CA ALA A 97 -13.97 -7.22 0.12
C ALA A 97 -14.26 -8.63 -0.40
N MET A 98 -13.67 -9.64 0.26
CA MET A 98 -13.84 -11.06 -0.03
C MET A 98 -14.76 -11.77 0.96
N ARG A 99 -15.15 -11.10 2.04
CA ARG A 99 -15.98 -11.65 3.11
C ARG A 99 -17.23 -10.82 3.37
N LYS A 100 -18.27 -11.46 3.88
CA LYS A 100 -19.57 -10.81 4.20
C LYS A 100 -19.50 -9.84 5.38
N ASP A 101 -18.60 -10.09 6.32
CA ASP A 101 -18.42 -9.28 7.53
C ASP A 101 -17.45 -8.10 7.32
N VAL A 102 -16.79 -8.03 6.17
CA VAL A 102 -15.97 -6.90 5.74
C VAL A 102 -16.84 -5.97 4.89
N LYS A 103 -17.10 -4.77 5.39
CA LYS A 103 -18.05 -3.83 4.77
C LYS A 103 -17.33 -2.76 3.96
N VAL A 104 -18.05 -2.20 3.00
CA VAL A 104 -17.59 -1.04 2.25
C VAL A 104 -17.32 0.13 3.20
N ARG A 105 -16.16 0.80 3.03
CA ARG A 105 -15.53 1.81 3.89
C ARG A 105 -14.78 1.29 5.12
N ASP A 106 -14.83 0.01 5.45
CA ASP A 106 -13.98 -0.53 6.51
C ASP A 106 -12.50 -0.38 6.14
N LEU A 107 -11.65 -0.19 7.15
CA LEU A 107 -10.20 -0.24 6.99
C LEU A 107 -9.69 -1.69 7.11
N ILE A 108 -8.71 -2.04 6.29
CA ILE A 108 -7.95 -3.29 6.41
C ILE A 108 -6.52 -2.93 6.73
N PHE A 109 -5.99 -3.47 7.83
CA PHE A 109 -4.56 -3.51 8.10
C PHE A 109 -4.03 -4.90 7.72
N ALA A 110 -3.27 -4.95 6.62
CA ALA A 110 -2.79 -6.19 6.06
C ALA A 110 -1.63 -6.74 6.90
N MET A 111 -1.93 -7.55 7.91
CA MET A 111 -0.92 -8.26 8.71
C MET A 111 -0.08 -9.18 7.84
N GLY A 112 -0.70 -9.79 6.83
CA GLY A 112 -0.03 -10.55 5.79
C GLY A 112 -0.69 -10.41 4.43
N ALA A 113 0.00 -10.89 3.40
CA ALA A 113 -0.49 -10.91 2.03
C ALA A 113 -0.25 -12.28 1.40
N CYS A 114 -1.32 -12.91 0.93
CA CYS A 114 -1.25 -14.09 0.09
C CYS A 114 -0.78 -13.68 -1.31
N ALA A 115 0.36 -14.22 -1.75
CA ALA A 115 0.93 -13.92 -3.06
C ALA A 115 0.27 -14.78 -4.16
N ALA A 116 -0.78 -14.26 -4.79
CA ALA A 116 -1.31 -14.75 -6.07
C ALA A 116 -0.59 -14.08 -7.25
N THR A 117 0.71 -13.86 -7.10
CA THR A 117 1.65 -13.23 -8.03
C THR A 117 2.92 -14.06 -8.10
N ASP A 118 3.57 -14.09 -9.27
CA ASP A 118 4.88 -14.74 -9.41
C ASP A 118 6.05 -13.84 -8.98
N TYR A 119 5.81 -12.56 -8.64
CA TYR A 119 6.86 -11.63 -8.22
C TYR A 119 7.69 -12.19 -7.05
N VAL A 120 7.03 -12.69 -5.99
CA VAL A 120 7.69 -13.27 -4.82
C VAL A 120 8.42 -14.58 -5.17
N ARG A 121 7.89 -15.38 -6.09
CA ARG A 121 8.51 -16.65 -6.52
C ARG A 121 9.85 -16.42 -7.22
N GLN A 122 10.01 -15.30 -7.93
CA GLN A 122 11.24 -14.96 -8.65
C GLN A 122 12.44 -14.70 -7.73
N PHE A 123 12.24 -14.53 -6.41
CA PHE A 123 13.32 -14.46 -5.44
C PHE A 123 14.03 -15.81 -5.21
N GLY A 124 13.46 -16.92 -5.72
CA GLY A 124 14.14 -18.23 -5.73
C GLY A 124 14.29 -18.88 -4.35
N LEU A 125 13.34 -18.61 -3.44
CA LEU A 125 13.38 -19.15 -2.08
C LEU A 125 13.10 -20.67 -2.06
N PRO A 126 13.72 -21.43 -1.14
CA PRO A 126 13.58 -22.89 -1.07
C PRO A 126 12.24 -23.36 -0.46
N GLY A 127 11.26 -22.45 -0.29
CA GLY A 127 9.96 -22.72 0.32
C GLY A 127 9.05 -21.50 0.26
N ASP A 128 7.88 -21.61 0.89
CA ASP A 128 6.88 -20.55 0.90
C ASP A 128 7.30 -19.39 1.83
N PHE A 129 7.32 -18.19 1.27
CA PHE A 129 7.56 -16.97 2.04
C PHE A 129 6.25 -16.32 2.46
N ALA A 130 6.05 -16.20 3.76
CA ALA A 130 4.92 -15.47 4.32
C ALA A 130 5.19 -13.96 4.24
N CYS A 131 4.55 -13.28 3.28
CA CYS A 131 4.64 -11.83 3.16
C CYS A 131 3.90 -11.18 4.34
N ILE A 132 4.61 -10.57 5.28
CA ILE A 132 4.05 -9.95 6.50
C ILE A 132 4.51 -8.50 6.66
N CYS A 133 3.70 -7.70 7.35
CA CYS A 133 4.02 -6.31 7.67
C CYS A 133 5.03 -6.17 8.84
N SER A 134 5.52 -4.94 9.07
CA SER A 134 6.15 -4.57 10.35
C SER A 134 5.11 -4.55 11.47
N PHE A 135 5.30 -5.39 12.50
CA PHE A 135 4.45 -5.39 13.68
C PHE A 135 4.42 -4.03 14.41
N PRO A 136 5.55 -3.32 14.62
CA PRO A 136 5.54 -1.95 15.14
C PRO A 136 4.62 -0.98 14.38
N LEU A 137 4.61 -1.04 13.03
CA LEU A 137 3.70 -0.20 12.23
C LEU A 137 2.25 -0.63 12.38
N LEU A 138 1.98 -1.94 12.32
CA LEU A 138 0.64 -2.50 12.50
C LEU A 138 0.02 -2.10 13.85
N LYS A 139 0.79 -2.24 14.93
CA LYS A 139 0.33 -1.87 16.28
C LYS A 139 -0.07 -0.39 16.35
N LYS A 140 0.76 0.51 15.82
CA LYS A 140 0.45 1.94 15.78
C LYS A 140 -0.78 2.25 14.93
N ALA A 141 -1.00 1.52 13.83
CA ALA A 141 -2.18 1.71 12.98
C ALA A 141 -3.47 1.32 13.70
N VAL A 142 -3.44 0.20 14.43
CA VAL A 142 -4.54 -0.24 15.31
C VAL A 142 -4.83 0.81 16.38
N GLU A 143 -3.82 1.26 17.13
CA GLU A 143 -3.98 2.29 18.15
C GLU A 143 -4.56 3.60 17.58
N ALA A 144 -4.09 4.01 16.40
CA ALA A 144 -4.58 5.23 15.73
C ALA A 144 -6.05 5.10 15.27
N ALA A 145 -6.46 3.95 14.74
CA ALA A 145 -7.84 3.71 14.36
C ALA A 145 -8.79 3.60 15.56
N GLU A 146 -8.36 2.94 16.63
CA GLU A 146 -9.12 2.86 17.89
C GLU A 146 -9.32 4.24 18.52
N ALA A 147 -8.26 5.06 18.58
CA ALA A 147 -8.35 6.43 19.07
C ALA A 147 -9.28 7.31 18.23
N ALA A 148 -9.40 7.03 16.93
CA ALA A 148 -10.29 7.73 16.02
C ALA A 148 -11.72 7.12 15.96
N GLY A 149 -11.97 6.00 16.63
CA GLY A 149 -13.26 5.29 16.57
C GLY A 149 -13.60 4.72 15.19
N LEU A 150 -12.59 4.39 14.38
CA LEU A 150 -12.77 3.91 13.01
C LEU A 150 -12.93 2.38 12.98
N PRO A 151 -13.89 1.84 12.21
CA PRO A 151 -14.01 0.40 12.02
C PRO A 151 -12.84 -0.14 11.18
N TYR A 152 -12.23 -1.23 11.65
CA TYR A 152 -11.10 -1.85 10.97
C TYR A 152 -11.10 -3.38 11.13
N HIS A 153 -10.34 -4.05 10.26
CA HIS A 153 -10.01 -5.47 10.37
C HIS A 153 -8.50 -5.65 10.23
N VAL A 154 -7.95 -6.65 10.92
CA VAL A 154 -6.55 -7.06 10.81
C VAL A 154 -6.50 -8.49 10.30
N GLY A 155 -5.74 -8.74 9.25
CA GLY A 155 -5.61 -10.09 8.69
C GLY A 155 -4.90 -10.12 7.35
N ASN A 156 -5.15 -11.18 6.59
CA ASN A 156 -4.56 -11.35 5.27
C ASN A 156 -5.35 -10.64 4.18
N VAL A 157 -4.63 -10.07 3.23
CA VAL A 157 -5.15 -9.69 1.90
C VAL A 157 -4.64 -10.66 0.84
N MET A 158 -5.30 -10.72 -0.32
CA MET A 158 -4.79 -11.41 -1.51
C MET A 158 -4.20 -10.38 -2.47
N THR A 159 -2.93 -10.57 -2.84
CA THR A 159 -2.26 -9.77 -3.87
C THR A 159 -2.37 -10.49 -5.23
N SER A 160 -3.17 -9.96 -6.15
CA SER A 160 -3.43 -10.56 -7.47
C SER A 160 -2.71 -9.79 -8.60
N ASP A 161 -2.19 -10.52 -9.59
CA ASP A 161 -1.73 -9.91 -10.85
C ASP A 161 -2.90 -9.60 -11.82
N LEU A 162 -4.06 -10.23 -11.64
CA LEU A 162 -5.23 -10.07 -12.51
C LEU A 162 -6.35 -9.33 -11.79
N PHE A 163 -6.69 -8.13 -12.27
CA PHE A 163 -7.90 -7.43 -11.87
C PHE A 163 -9.15 -8.06 -12.52
N TYR A 164 -9.09 -8.29 -13.84
CA TYR A 164 -10.14 -8.96 -14.60
C TYR A 164 -9.83 -10.45 -14.74
N THR A 165 -10.35 -11.25 -13.83
CA THR A 165 -10.12 -12.70 -13.81
C THR A 165 -10.98 -13.40 -14.88
N PRO A 166 -10.40 -14.14 -15.85
CA PRO A 166 -11.17 -14.87 -16.86
C PRO A 166 -12.09 -15.92 -16.22
N GLU A 167 -13.31 -16.09 -16.72
CA GLU A 167 -14.30 -17.02 -16.15
C GLU A 167 -13.78 -18.47 -16.06
N LYS A 168 -13.00 -18.91 -17.07
CA LYS A 168 -12.37 -20.24 -17.13
C LYS A 168 -11.28 -20.48 -16.08
N SER A 169 -10.84 -19.44 -15.36
CA SER A 169 -9.82 -19.54 -14.31
C SER A 169 -10.40 -19.74 -12.90
N ARG A 170 -11.73 -19.82 -12.77
CA ARG A 170 -12.39 -20.09 -11.48
C ARG A 170 -12.00 -21.49 -10.97
N HIS A 171 -11.40 -21.52 -9.79
CA HIS A 171 -10.84 -22.72 -9.18
C HIS A 171 -11.93 -23.68 -8.70
N GLN A 172 -11.66 -24.99 -8.79
CA GLN A 172 -12.57 -26.06 -8.33
C GLN A 172 -12.34 -26.46 -6.85
N GLY A 173 -11.45 -25.75 -6.12
CA GLY A 173 -11.09 -26.04 -4.73
C GLY A 173 -11.44 -24.90 -3.77
N LEU A 174 -10.81 -24.88 -2.58
CA LEU A 174 -10.96 -23.79 -1.62
C LEU A 174 -10.43 -22.47 -2.20
N SER A 175 -11.19 -21.41 -1.98
CA SER A 175 -10.82 -20.04 -2.31
C SER A 175 -10.01 -19.39 -1.18
N PHE A 176 -9.37 -18.26 -1.47
CA PHE A 176 -8.76 -17.43 -0.43
C PHE A 176 -9.78 -16.94 0.61
N ALA A 177 -11.05 -16.73 0.21
CA ALA A 177 -12.11 -16.35 1.13
C ALA A 177 -12.44 -17.48 2.11
N ASP A 178 -12.42 -18.75 1.69
CA ASP A 178 -12.61 -19.91 2.56
C ASP A 178 -11.50 -20.03 3.62
N MET A 179 -10.30 -19.52 3.29
CA MET A 179 -9.14 -19.44 4.19
C MET A 179 -9.15 -18.17 5.07
N GLY A 180 -10.21 -17.37 5.04
CA GLY A 180 -10.39 -16.19 5.88
C GLY A 180 -9.72 -14.91 5.37
N VAL A 181 -9.20 -14.88 4.14
CA VAL A 181 -8.63 -13.66 3.53
C VAL A 181 -9.71 -12.58 3.42
N LEU A 182 -9.36 -11.36 3.81
CA LEU A 182 -10.30 -10.27 4.03
C LEU A 182 -10.67 -9.54 2.73
N ALA A 183 -9.68 -9.26 1.89
CA ALA A 183 -9.83 -8.42 0.72
C ALA A 183 -8.79 -8.72 -0.37
N ALA A 184 -9.07 -8.32 -1.61
CA ALA A 184 -8.16 -8.43 -2.74
C ALA A 184 -7.61 -7.05 -3.15
N GLU A 185 -6.30 -7.01 -3.40
CA GLU A 185 -5.53 -5.86 -3.91
C GLU A 185 -4.39 -6.38 -4.81
N MET A 186 -3.44 -5.54 -5.24
CA MET A 186 -2.51 -5.91 -6.33
C MET A 186 -1.02 -5.62 -6.05
N GLU A 187 -0.62 -5.17 -4.86
CA GLU A 187 0.75 -4.68 -4.64
C GLU A 187 1.43 -5.16 -3.34
N THR A 188 0.68 -5.56 -2.32
CA THR A 188 1.21 -5.72 -0.96
C THR A 188 2.31 -6.79 -0.86
N ALA A 189 2.15 -7.92 -1.55
CA ALA A 189 3.16 -8.98 -1.55
C ALA A 189 4.54 -8.50 -2.03
N ALA A 190 4.59 -7.68 -3.10
CA ALA A 190 5.86 -7.14 -3.60
C ALA A 190 6.49 -6.14 -2.63
N LEU A 191 5.68 -5.25 -2.04
CA LEU A 191 6.15 -4.30 -1.04
C LEU A 191 6.76 -5.01 0.17
N TYR A 192 6.06 -6.02 0.71
CA TYR A 192 6.51 -6.75 1.90
C TYR A 192 7.75 -7.60 1.60
N ALA A 193 7.84 -8.23 0.43
CA ALA A 193 9.03 -8.99 0.02
C ALA A 193 10.27 -8.09 -0.08
N ASN A 194 10.16 -6.93 -0.73
CA ASN A 194 11.28 -5.98 -0.83
C ASN A 194 11.69 -5.40 0.53
N ALA A 195 10.71 -5.00 1.34
CA ALA A 195 10.98 -4.49 2.69
C ALA A 195 11.68 -5.54 3.56
N ALA A 196 11.22 -6.80 3.52
CA ALA A 196 11.84 -7.90 4.26
C ALA A 196 13.28 -8.17 3.81
N LEU A 197 13.54 -8.21 2.49
CA LEU A 197 14.88 -8.42 1.96
C LEU A 197 15.86 -7.32 2.39
N ALA A 198 15.39 -6.08 2.47
CA ALA A 198 16.21 -4.92 2.78
C ALA A 198 16.24 -4.53 4.27
N GLY A 199 15.46 -5.19 5.13
CA GLY A 199 15.32 -4.84 6.54
C GLY A 199 14.59 -3.51 6.78
N ALA A 200 13.73 -3.08 5.85
CA ALA A 200 12.87 -1.91 5.99
C ALA A 200 11.52 -2.28 6.61
N GLU A 201 10.79 -1.28 7.11
CA GLU A 201 9.45 -1.48 7.66
C GLU A 201 8.39 -1.15 6.60
N ALA A 202 7.41 -2.04 6.44
CA ALA A 202 6.28 -1.79 5.55
C ALA A 202 4.93 -2.14 6.20
N LEU A 203 3.89 -1.40 5.81
CA LEU A 203 2.50 -1.70 6.15
C LEU A 203 1.60 -1.29 4.98
N THR A 204 0.64 -2.14 4.62
CA THR A 204 -0.47 -1.78 3.76
C THR A 204 -1.71 -1.50 4.60
N ILE A 205 -2.31 -0.35 4.35
CA ILE A 205 -3.64 0.02 4.79
C ILE A 205 -4.51 0.15 3.55
N CYS A 206 -5.68 -0.50 3.57
CA CYS A 206 -6.67 -0.38 2.50
C CYS A 206 -8.01 0.08 3.04
N THR A 207 -8.71 0.92 2.29
CA THR A 207 -10.14 1.15 2.47
C THR A 207 -10.91 0.25 1.50
N ILE A 208 -11.95 -0.43 1.99
CA ILE A 208 -12.81 -1.25 1.11
C ILE A 208 -13.64 -0.34 0.20
N SER A 209 -13.41 -0.42 -1.11
CA SER A 209 -14.14 0.36 -2.12
C SER A 209 -15.38 -0.34 -2.65
N ASP A 210 -15.37 -1.66 -2.63
CA ASP A 210 -16.36 -2.53 -3.24
C ASP A 210 -16.35 -3.91 -2.57
N SER A 211 -17.42 -4.67 -2.74
CA SER A 211 -17.55 -6.02 -2.20
C SER A 211 -17.86 -7.01 -3.32
N MET A 212 -16.98 -7.99 -3.49
CA MET A 212 -17.19 -9.10 -4.42
C MET A 212 -18.30 -10.05 -3.95
N VAL A 213 -18.68 -9.96 -2.67
CA VAL A 213 -19.69 -10.85 -2.07
C VAL A 213 -21.08 -10.27 -2.16
N THR A 214 -21.23 -8.97 -1.93
CA THR A 214 -22.54 -8.29 -1.95
C THR A 214 -22.81 -7.51 -3.24
N GLY A 215 -21.77 -7.22 -4.03
CA GLY A 215 -21.86 -6.35 -5.21
C GLY A 215 -21.96 -4.86 -4.86
N GLU A 216 -21.88 -4.50 -3.57
CA GLU A 216 -21.89 -3.11 -3.11
C GLU A 216 -20.62 -2.39 -3.57
N SER A 217 -20.74 -1.11 -3.90
CA SER A 217 -19.60 -0.24 -4.21
C SER A 217 -19.84 1.16 -3.66
N THR A 218 -18.75 1.84 -3.30
CA THR A 218 -18.78 3.21 -2.80
C THR A 218 -19.18 4.23 -3.86
N THR A 219 -19.95 5.24 -3.46
CA THR A 219 -20.12 6.47 -4.25
C THR A 219 -18.82 7.29 -4.26
N ALA A 220 -18.72 8.30 -5.15
CA ALA A 220 -17.57 9.19 -5.19
C ALA A 220 -17.33 9.93 -3.85
N LYS A 221 -18.41 10.42 -3.22
CA LYS A 221 -18.34 11.15 -1.94
C LYS A 221 -17.91 10.26 -0.77
N GLU A 222 -18.40 9.03 -0.74
CA GLU A 222 -18.00 8.05 0.29
C GLU A 222 -16.54 7.63 0.13
N ARG A 223 -16.07 7.46 -1.11
CA ARG A 223 -14.64 7.23 -1.39
C ARG A 223 -13.80 8.35 -0.84
N GLU A 224 -14.16 9.60 -1.09
CA GLU A 224 -13.41 10.75 -0.61
C GLU A 224 -13.29 10.74 0.93
N THR A 225 -14.41 10.61 1.65
CA THR A 225 -14.39 10.69 3.12
C THR A 225 -13.62 9.52 3.75
N SER A 226 -13.95 8.28 3.37
CA SER A 226 -13.31 7.08 3.94
C SER A 226 -11.82 6.99 3.59
N PHE A 227 -11.44 7.49 2.41
CA PHE A 227 -10.04 7.57 2.01
C PHE A 227 -9.27 8.56 2.88
N LEU A 228 -9.84 9.72 3.23
CA LEU A 228 -9.18 10.69 4.11
C LEU A 228 -8.92 10.11 5.51
N ASP A 229 -9.80 9.27 6.03
CA ASP A 229 -9.62 8.61 7.32
C ASP A 229 -8.43 7.63 7.30
N MET A 230 -8.32 6.83 6.24
CA MET A 230 -7.13 5.98 6.02
C MET A 230 -5.84 6.81 5.96
N ILE A 231 -5.84 7.93 5.23
CA ILE A 231 -4.66 8.79 5.11
C ILE A 231 -4.27 9.38 6.47
N ARG A 232 -5.24 9.81 7.28
CA ARG A 232 -4.96 10.29 8.66
C ARG A 232 -4.28 9.21 9.48
N VAL A 233 -4.80 7.98 9.48
CA VAL A 233 -4.17 6.85 10.18
C VAL A 233 -2.74 6.62 9.68
N ALA A 234 -2.52 6.59 8.37
CA ALA A 234 -1.19 6.41 7.80
C ALA A 234 -0.21 7.54 8.18
N LEU A 235 -0.67 8.78 8.26
CA LEU A 235 0.16 9.92 8.65
C LEU A 235 0.50 9.93 10.15
N GLU A 236 -0.39 9.48 11.04
CA GLU A 236 -0.10 9.40 12.48
C GLU A 236 1.03 8.40 12.80
N ILE A 237 1.14 7.32 12.01
CA ILE A 237 2.17 6.28 12.21
C ILE A 237 3.49 6.57 11.46
N SER A 238 3.49 7.61 10.63
CA SER A 238 4.62 8.05 9.80
C SER A 238 5.64 8.90 10.55
#